data_AF-A0A959X731-F1
#
_entry.id   AF-A0A959X731-F1
#
_cell.length_a   1.000
_cell.length_b   1.000
_cell.length_c   1.000
_cell.angle_alpha   90.00
_cell.angle_beta   90.00
_cell.angle_gamma   90.00
#
_symmetry.space_group_name_H-M   'P 1'
#
loop_
_entity.id
_entity.type
_entity.pdbx_description
1 polymer ?
#
loop_
_entity_poly.entity_id
_entity_poly.type
_entity_poly.pdbx_seq_one_letter_code
_entity_poly.pdbx_strand_id
1 'polypeptide(L)'
;QLYIEFSAEASIGLHPAHGFFTERYDWVRGQLEQIVRGAQASGEMGPEADPAEVAALIVAAADGLQQQWLLDRSIDMAARLRRLWDGVVAHSHRAVVTQS
;
A
#
# COMPACT_ATOMS: atom_id res chain seq x y z
N GLN A 1 -4.29 -13.61 2.32
CA GLN A 1 -3.32 -13.96 3.39
C GLN A 1 -2.18 -12.93 3.45
N LEU A 2 -1.56 -12.58 2.32
CA LEU A 2 -0.49 -11.57 2.20
C LEU A 2 -0.76 -10.20 2.85
N TYR A 3 -2.00 -9.73 2.81
CA TYR A 3 -2.36 -8.43 3.39
C TYR A 3 -2.28 -8.39 4.92
N ILE A 4 -2.57 -9.51 5.59
CA ILE A 4 -2.40 -9.64 7.04
C ILE A 4 -0.91 -9.58 7.37
N GLU A 5 -0.08 -10.15 6.51
CA GLU A 5 1.39 -10.13 6.59
C GLU A 5 1.93 -8.71 6.41
N PHE A 6 1.47 -7.98 5.38
CA PHE A 6 1.79 -6.56 5.19
C PHE A 6 1.31 -5.68 6.36
N SER A 7 0.14 -5.97 6.93
CA SER A 7 -0.36 -5.27 8.11
C SER A 7 0.49 -5.51 9.36
N ALA A 8 1.07 -6.70 9.50
CA ALA A 8 1.97 -7.01 10.60
C ALA A 8 3.31 -6.25 10.45
N GLU A 9 3.83 -6.16 9.22
CA GLU A 9 5.05 -5.39 8.93
C GLU A 9 4.85 -3.87 9.06
N ALA A 10 3.69 -3.35 8.67
CA ALA A 10 3.31 -1.95 8.83
C ALA A 10 3.13 -1.53 10.31
N SER A 11 2.98 -2.51 11.21
CA SER A 11 2.89 -2.26 12.67
C SER A 11 4.26 -2.14 13.35
N ILE A 12 5.37 -2.31 12.60
CA ILE A 12 6.72 -2.17 13.15
C ILE A 12 7.07 -0.67 13.26
N GLY A 13 6.96 -0.15 14.48
CA GLY A 13 7.22 1.24 14.84
C GLY A 13 8.55 1.82 14.32
N LEU A 14 8.50 3.09 13.89
CA LEU A 14 9.61 3.86 13.33
C LEU A 14 10.26 4.78 14.37
N HIS A 15 11.61 4.75 14.48
CA HIS A 15 12.61 5.86 14.55
C HIS A 15 13.93 5.40 15.26
N PRO A 16 15.18 5.91 15.00
CA PRO A 16 15.75 6.81 13.96
C PRO A 16 17.02 6.25 13.20
N ALA A 17 17.24 6.60 11.92
CA ALA A 17 18.54 6.72 11.20
C ALA A 17 18.29 6.83 9.69
N HIS A 18 18.47 8.03 9.12
CA HIS A 18 18.04 8.37 7.75
C HIS A 18 18.54 7.40 6.66
N GLY A 19 19.78 6.88 6.77
CA GLY A 19 20.34 5.91 5.82
C GLY A 19 19.78 4.49 5.94
N PHE A 20 19.47 4.03 7.16
CA PHE A 20 18.82 2.74 7.38
C PHE A 20 17.35 2.76 6.94
N PHE A 21 16.73 3.96 6.94
CA PHE A 21 15.36 4.13 6.46
C PHE A 21 15.24 4.11 4.95
N THR A 22 16.16 4.71 4.18
CA THR A 22 16.04 4.75 2.72
C THR A 22 16.10 3.35 2.11
N GLU A 23 17.07 2.52 2.51
CA GLU A 23 17.19 1.15 1.99
C GLU A 23 15.99 0.28 2.36
N ARG A 24 15.49 0.42 3.60
CA ARG A 24 14.28 -0.28 4.05
C ARG A 24 13.02 0.23 3.35
N TYR A 25 12.93 1.52 3.11
CA TYR A 25 11.80 2.16 2.42
C TYR A 25 11.74 1.74 0.95
N ASP A 26 12.89 1.75 0.26
CA ASP A 26 13.02 1.29 -1.11
C ASP A 26 12.72 -0.21 -1.22
N TRP A 27 13.15 -1.00 -0.22
CA TRP A 27 12.80 -2.41 -0.13
C TRP A 27 11.28 -2.62 0.03
N VAL A 28 10.62 -1.91 0.95
CA VAL A 28 9.16 -2.01 1.15
C VAL A 28 8.40 -1.60 -0.10
N ARG A 29 8.81 -0.50 -0.76
CA ARG A 29 8.22 -0.08 -2.04
C ARG A 29 8.39 -1.14 -3.11
N GLY A 30 9.60 -1.70 -3.24
CA GLY A 30 9.89 -2.77 -4.19
C GLY A 30 8.99 -4.00 -3.97
N GLN A 31 8.79 -4.41 -2.72
CA GLN A 31 7.86 -5.51 -2.39
C GLN A 31 6.43 -5.18 -2.78
N LEU A 32 5.94 -3.98 -2.45
CA LEU A 32 4.60 -3.55 -2.80
C LEU A 32 4.37 -3.49 -4.31
N GLU A 33 5.35 -3.03 -5.09
CA GLU A 33 5.25 -3.06 -6.54
C GLU A 33 5.15 -4.50 -7.07
N GLN A 34 5.88 -5.47 -6.50
CA GLN A 34 5.73 -6.87 -6.89
C GLN A 34 4.33 -7.41 -6.55
N ILE A 35 3.77 -6.99 -5.42
CA ILE A 35 2.40 -7.33 -5.04
C ILE A 35 1.40 -6.79 -6.07
N VAL A 36 1.56 -5.53 -6.49
CA VAL A 36 0.72 -4.93 -7.54
C VAL A 36 0.87 -5.68 -8.86
N ARG A 37 2.10 -6.00 -9.28
CA ARG A 37 2.34 -6.80 -10.49
C ARG A 37 1.70 -8.19 -10.42
N GLY A 38 1.74 -8.83 -9.25
CA GLY A 38 1.05 -10.10 -9.01
C GLY A 38 -0.48 -9.97 -9.07
N ALA A 39 -1.04 -8.89 -8.53
CA ALA A 39 -2.46 -8.58 -8.62
C ALA A 39 -2.90 -8.32 -10.07
N GLN A 40 -2.05 -7.66 -10.88
CA GLN A 40 -2.28 -7.48 -12.32
C GLN A 40 -2.24 -8.82 -13.07
N ALA A 41 -1.22 -9.65 -12.81
CA ALA A 41 -1.06 -10.95 -13.46
C ALA A 41 -2.22 -11.92 -13.17
N SER A 42 -2.89 -11.77 -12.01
CA SER A 42 -4.07 -12.55 -11.64
C SER A 42 -5.40 -11.93 -12.09
N GLY A 43 -5.38 -10.72 -12.65
CA GLY A 43 -6.57 -9.98 -13.06
C GLY A 43 -7.33 -9.30 -11.92
N GLU A 44 -6.82 -9.36 -10.68
CA GLU A 44 -7.38 -8.62 -9.54
C GLU A 44 -7.29 -7.12 -9.78
N MET A 45 -6.13 -6.63 -10.26
CA MET A 45 -5.90 -5.22 -10.55
C MET A 45 -5.85 -4.96 -12.06
N GLY A 46 -6.35 -3.80 -12.49
CA GLY A 46 -6.32 -3.37 -13.89
C GLY A 46 -4.88 -3.17 -14.40
N PRO A 47 -4.60 -3.47 -15.67
CA PRO A 47 -3.25 -3.41 -16.23
C PRO A 47 -2.71 -1.98 -16.34
N GLU A 48 -3.59 -0.97 -16.35
CA GLU A 48 -3.23 0.45 -16.45
C GLU A 48 -2.82 1.09 -15.12
N ALA A 49 -2.98 0.37 -14.00
CA ALA A 49 -2.50 0.88 -12.71
C ALA A 49 -0.96 0.84 -12.67
N ASP A 50 -0.32 1.98 -12.43
CA ASP A 50 1.14 2.03 -12.24
C ASP A 50 1.52 1.40 -10.89
N PRO A 51 2.30 0.30 -10.88
CA PRO A 51 2.73 -0.34 -9.64
C PRO A 51 3.47 0.58 -8.68
N ALA A 52 4.31 1.49 -9.20
CA ALA A 52 5.13 2.38 -8.39
C ALA A 52 4.27 3.44 -7.68
N GLU A 53 3.28 4.00 -8.38
CA GLU A 53 2.33 4.97 -7.82
C GLU A 53 1.43 4.31 -6.77
N VAL A 54 0.90 3.12 -7.05
CA VAL A 54 0.08 2.38 -6.08
C VAL A 54 0.89 2.06 -4.83
N ALA A 55 2.12 1.57 -4.97
CA ALA A 55 3.00 1.31 -3.83
C ALA A 55 3.26 2.58 -3.01
N ALA A 56 3.54 3.72 -3.65
CA ALA A 56 3.78 4.99 -2.96
C ALA A 56 2.56 5.46 -2.16
N LEU A 57 1.36 5.34 -2.72
CA LEU A 57 0.11 5.70 -2.04
C LEU A 57 -0.17 4.81 -0.81
N ILE A 58 0.06 3.50 -0.92
CA ILE A 58 -0.11 2.56 0.20
C ILE A 58 0.86 2.90 1.33
N VAL A 59 2.13 3.19 1.02
CA VAL A 59 3.13 3.59 2.02
C VAL A 59 2.73 4.91 2.70
N ALA A 60 2.36 5.94 1.93
CA ALA A 60 1.94 7.22 2.49
C ALA A 60 0.71 7.07 3.42
N ALA A 61 -0.23 6.21 3.05
CA ALA A 61 -1.38 5.90 3.89
C ALA A 61 -0.98 5.14 5.16
N ALA A 62 -0.04 4.19 5.07
CA ALA A 62 0.47 3.44 6.22
C ALA A 62 1.15 4.38 7.22
N ASP A 63 2.01 5.28 6.75
CA ASP A 63 2.69 6.29 7.57
C ASP A 63 1.69 7.20 8.29
N GLY A 64 0.70 7.73 7.57
CA GLY A 64 -0.35 8.56 8.16
C GLY A 64 -1.21 7.82 9.19
N LEU A 65 -1.53 6.55 8.93
CA LEU A 65 -2.28 5.69 9.85
C LEU A 65 -1.47 5.32 11.09
N GLN A 66 -0.17 5.15 10.96
CA GLN A 66 0.73 4.92 12.10
C GLN A 66 0.73 6.13 13.03
N GLN A 67 0.80 7.35 12.49
CA GLN A 67 0.71 8.58 13.27
C GLN A 67 -0.65 8.69 13.99
N GLN A 68 -1.76 8.39 13.31
CA GLN A 68 -3.07 8.37 13.94
C GLN A 68 -3.18 7.30 15.04
N TRP A 69 -2.62 6.11 14.81
CA TRP A 69 -2.64 5.01 15.78
C TRP A 69 -1.81 5.33 17.04
N LEU A 70 -0.76 6.13 16.91
CA LEU A 70 0.00 6.67 18.05
C LEU A 70 -0.85 7.59 18.94
N LEU A 71 -1.83 8.29 18.35
CA LEU A 71 -2.79 9.15 19.07
C LEU A 71 -3.98 8.34 19.61
N ASP A 72 -4.44 7.34 18.86
CA ASP A 72 -5.57 6.49 19.21
C ASP A 72 -5.30 5.02 18.82
N ARG A 73 -4.97 4.21 19.84
CA ARG A 73 -4.63 2.80 19.68
C ARG A 73 -5.81 1.91 19.26
N SER A 74 -7.04 2.43 19.29
CA SER A 74 -8.22 1.69 18.83
C SER A 74 -8.34 1.60 17.31
N ILE A 75 -7.52 2.38 16.59
CA ILE A 75 -7.50 2.39 15.13
C ILE A 75 -6.99 1.06 14.59
N ASP A 76 -7.85 0.38 13.83
CA ASP A 76 -7.46 -0.77 13.02
C ASP A 76 -6.80 -0.28 11.70
N MET A 77 -5.47 -0.18 11.72
CA MET A 77 -4.66 0.20 10.55
C MET A 77 -4.85 -0.81 9.40
N ALA A 78 -4.93 -2.10 9.73
CA ALA A 78 -5.15 -3.18 8.78
C ALA A 78 -6.47 -3.02 8.04
N ALA A 79 -7.57 -2.77 8.74
CA ALA A 79 -8.86 -2.62 8.07
C ALA A 79 -8.88 -1.37 7.17
N ARG A 80 -8.17 -0.30 7.52
CA ARG A 80 -8.14 0.95 6.76
C ARG A 80 -7.31 0.86 5.48
N LEU A 81 -6.11 0.30 5.57
CA LEU A 81 -5.27 0.05 4.39
C LEU A 81 -5.95 -0.93 3.40
N ARG A 82 -6.83 -1.82 3.89
CA ARG A 82 -7.52 -2.81 3.06
C ARG A 82 -8.54 -2.11 2.20
N ARG A 83 -9.33 -1.24 2.84
CA ARG A 83 -10.31 -0.40 2.14
C ARG A 83 -9.66 0.48 1.09
N LEU A 84 -8.46 0.98 1.35
CA LEU A 84 -7.69 1.73 0.35
C LEU A 84 -7.31 0.85 -0.84
N TRP A 85 -6.72 -0.33 -0.59
CA TRP A 85 -6.40 -1.30 -1.64
C TRP A 85 -7.61 -1.66 -2.50
N ASP A 86 -8.73 -2.02 -1.87
CA ASP A 86 -9.96 -2.41 -2.55
C ASP A 86 -10.50 -1.25 -3.41
N GLY A 87 -10.37 -0.01 -2.94
CA GLY A 87 -10.74 1.20 -3.69
C GLY A 87 -9.86 1.43 -4.92
N VAL A 88 -8.55 1.26 -4.78
CA VAL A 88 -7.58 1.33 -5.88
C VAL A 88 -7.87 0.25 -6.91
N VAL A 89 -8.04 -1.01 -6.48
CA VAL A 89 -8.44 -2.14 -7.33
C VAL A 89 -9.72 -1.81 -8.10
N ALA A 90 -10.76 -1.37 -7.41
CA ALA A 90 -12.03 -1.03 -8.06
C ALA A 90 -11.90 0.12 -9.08
N HIS A 91 -10.98 1.06 -8.88
CA HIS A 91 -10.75 2.17 -9.81
C HIS A 91 -9.82 1.79 -10.98
N SER A 92 -8.86 0.89 -10.76
CA SER A 92 -7.89 0.46 -11.78
C SER A 92 -8.55 -0.12 -13.03
N HIS A 93 -9.73 -0.73 -12.90
CA HIS A 93 -10.51 -1.27 -14.02
C HIS A 93 -11.38 -0.23 -14.74
N ARG A 94 -11.59 0.95 -14.15
CA ARG A 94 -12.50 1.97 -14.69
C ARG A 94 -11.82 2.98 -15.62
N ALA A 95 -10.49 3.07 -15.61
CA ALA A 95 -9.73 4.09 -16.35
C ALA A 95 -9.83 3.97 -17.89
N VAL A 96 -10.50 2.95 -18.43
CA VAL A 96 -10.64 2.73 -19.88
C VAL A 96 -11.78 3.57 -20.52
N VAL A 97 -12.64 4.25 -19.75
CA VAL A 97 -13.73 5.06 -20.34
C VAL A 97 -13.38 6.55 -20.35
N THR A 98 -12.45 6.97 -21.22
CA THR A 98 -12.41 8.37 -21.67
C THR A 98 -12.82 8.43 -23.14
N GLN A 99 -13.83 9.25 -23.38
CA GLN A 99 -14.66 9.40 -24.57
C GLN A 99 -13.88 9.61 -25.88
N SER A 100 -14.43 9.01 -26.95
CA SER A 100 -14.18 9.37 -28.36
C SER A 100 -14.67 10.78 -28.69
#